data_AF-A0A4Q3RTB3-F1
#
_entry.id   AF-A0A4Q3RTB3-F1
#
_cell.length_a   1.000
_cell.length_b   1.000
_cell.length_c   1.000
_cell.angle_alpha   90.00
_cell.angle_beta   90.00
_cell.angle_gamma   90.00
#
_symmetry.space_group_name_H-M   'P 1'
#
loop_
_entity.id
_entity.type
_entity.pdbx_description
1 polymer ?
#
loop_
_entity_poly.entity_id
_entity_poly.type
_entity_poly.pdbx_seq_one_letter_code
_entity_poly.pdbx_strand_id
1 'polypeptide(L)'
;MPAARFLLFFLFCWGSSFAQVNPPPDNYETLVIDSTAKIFVSDISIDGNKKTKRYIIEREMRFKKGDSVLASALMEKLQLSQELIYNTTLFTEVILLPTFISANEMQVRVKVKEKWYIYPTPQFQLIDRNINEWINTYNADPERIVYGAKFAHYNLSGRRDQLKLTFLNGYTRNFAFSYSAPYSNKTLTEGFTLGAGYTQNRELTY
;
A
#
# COMPACT_ATOMS: atom_id res chain seq x y z
N MET A 1 -70.88 -37.67 -21.70
CA MET A 1 -70.45 -36.39 -22.29
C MET A 1 -68.92 -36.30 -22.19
N PRO A 2 -68.16 -36.44 -23.29
CA PRO A 2 -66.71 -36.28 -23.23
C PRO A 2 -66.35 -34.79 -23.39
N ALA A 3 -65.56 -34.26 -22.45
CA ALA A 3 -65.08 -32.89 -22.48
C ALA A 3 -63.95 -32.74 -23.50
N ALA A 4 -64.14 -31.82 -24.45
CA ALA A 4 -63.18 -31.50 -25.49
C ALA A 4 -61.92 -30.84 -24.89
N ARG A 5 -60.75 -31.43 -25.12
CA ARG A 5 -59.45 -30.85 -24.79
C ARG A 5 -59.03 -29.90 -25.92
N PHE A 6 -59.01 -28.60 -25.65
CA PHE A 6 -58.46 -27.59 -26.55
C PHE A 6 -56.95 -27.50 -26.31
N LEU A 7 -56.15 -27.80 -27.34
CA LEU A 7 -54.69 -27.80 -27.30
C LEU A 7 -54.20 -26.48 -27.90
N LEU A 8 -53.68 -25.59 -27.05
CA LEU A 8 -53.27 -24.24 -27.42
C LEU A 8 -51.79 -24.27 -27.86
N PHE A 9 -51.55 -24.25 -29.16
CA PHE A 9 -50.20 -24.14 -29.73
C PHE A 9 -49.70 -22.68 -29.63
N PHE A 10 -48.70 -22.43 -28.78
CA PHE A 10 -47.95 -21.17 -28.79
C PHE A 10 -46.85 -21.25 -29.86
N LEU A 11 -47.03 -20.51 -30.95
CA LEU A 11 -45.99 -20.24 -31.95
C LEU A 11 -44.99 -19.22 -31.38
N PHE A 12 -43.82 -19.67 -30.95
CA PHE A 12 -42.67 -18.81 -30.66
C PHE A 12 -42.01 -18.40 -31.98
N CYS A 13 -42.21 -17.16 -32.41
CA CYS A 13 -41.52 -16.58 -33.55
C CYS A 13 -40.18 -15.99 -33.06
N TRP A 14 -39.07 -16.68 -33.32
CA TRP A 14 -37.72 -16.14 -33.08
C TRP A 14 -37.36 -15.20 -34.24
N GLY A 15 -37.55 -13.89 -34.04
CA GLY A 15 -37.04 -12.87 -34.95
C GLY A 15 -35.66 -12.39 -34.49
N SER A 16 -34.60 -12.82 -35.15
CA SER A 16 -33.27 -12.23 -34.98
C SER A 16 -33.21 -10.93 -35.78
N SER A 17 -33.31 -9.78 -35.11
CA SER A 17 -32.98 -8.49 -35.73
C SER A 17 -31.48 -8.27 -35.64
N PHE A 18 -30.77 -8.39 -36.76
CA PHE A 18 -29.40 -7.90 -36.86
C PHE A 18 -29.44 -6.41 -37.16
N ALA A 19 -29.04 -5.57 -36.20
CA ALA A 19 -28.78 -4.17 -36.47
C ALA A 19 -27.50 -4.06 -37.32
N GLN A 20 -27.60 -3.45 -38.49
CA GLN A 20 -26.44 -3.18 -39.34
C GLN A 20 -25.68 -2.00 -38.72
N VAL A 21 -24.49 -2.27 -38.14
CA VAL A 21 -23.59 -1.21 -37.67
C VAL A 21 -22.87 -0.65 -38.90
N ASN A 22 -23.21 0.58 -39.28
CA ASN A 22 -22.44 1.28 -40.31
C ASN A 22 -21.03 1.55 -39.77
N PRO A 23 -19.97 1.27 -40.54
CA PRO A 23 -18.62 1.67 -40.14
C PRO A 23 -18.58 3.19 -39.96
N PRO A 24 -17.85 3.69 -38.94
CA PRO A 24 -17.68 5.12 -38.77
C PRO A 24 -17.02 5.71 -40.03
N PRO A 25 -17.37 6.95 -40.43
CA PRO A 25 -16.76 7.59 -41.59
C PRO A 25 -15.23 7.65 -41.44
N ASP A 26 -14.51 7.39 -42.53
CA ASP A 26 -13.04 7.23 -42.61
C ASP A 26 -12.22 8.49 -42.26
N ASN A 27 -12.86 9.53 -41.73
CA ASN A 27 -12.29 10.85 -41.52
C ASN A 27 -12.18 11.14 -40.02
N TYR A 28 -11.42 10.33 -39.28
CA TYR A 28 -10.83 10.84 -38.05
C TYR A 28 -9.54 11.55 -38.46
N GLU A 29 -9.51 12.89 -38.36
CA GLU A 29 -8.22 13.55 -38.24
C GLU A 29 -7.55 12.97 -37.00
N THR A 30 -6.57 12.09 -37.20
CA THR A 30 -5.74 11.61 -36.12
C THR A 30 -5.10 12.85 -35.53
N LEU A 31 -5.52 13.23 -34.32
CA LEU A 31 -4.83 14.25 -33.55
C LEU A 31 -3.38 13.77 -33.45
N VAL A 32 -2.50 14.39 -34.23
CA VAL A 32 -1.06 14.17 -34.13
C VAL A 32 -0.69 14.78 -32.78
N ILE A 33 -0.71 13.94 -31.74
CA ILE A 33 -0.11 14.28 -30.46
C ILE A 33 1.35 14.55 -30.81
N ASP A 34 1.76 15.81 -30.72
CA ASP A 34 3.16 16.17 -30.83
C ASP A 34 3.91 15.43 -29.70
N SER A 35 4.45 14.26 -30.05
CA SER A 35 5.15 13.37 -29.13
C SER A 35 6.42 14.02 -28.55
N THR A 36 6.86 15.14 -29.15
CA THR A 36 8.03 15.91 -28.72
C THR A 36 7.69 17.09 -27.81
N ALA A 37 6.41 17.43 -27.66
CA ALA A 37 5.98 18.52 -26.78
C ALA A 37 6.43 18.26 -25.34
N LYS A 38 7.02 19.29 -24.72
CA LYS A 38 7.53 19.24 -23.35
C LYS A 38 6.72 20.14 -22.44
N ILE A 39 6.38 19.60 -21.28
CA ILE A 39 5.66 20.30 -20.21
C ILE A 39 6.64 20.52 -19.07
N PHE A 40 6.87 21.79 -18.73
CA PHE A 40 7.71 22.23 -17.63
C PHE A 40 6.98 22.10 -16.29
N VAL A 41 7.64 21.51 -15.29
CA VAL A 41 7.12 21.35 -13.93
C VAL A 41 7.58 22.54 -13.09
N SER A 42 6.74 23.58 -13.03
CA SER A 42 7.06 24.83 -12.34
C SER A 42 7.11 24.69 -10.82
N ASP A 43 6.18 23.92 -10.24
CA ASP A 43 6.12 23.67 -8.82
C ASP A 43 5.47 22.32 -8.49
N ILE A 44 5.84 21.78 -7.33
CA ILE A 44 5.20 20.61 -6.73
C ILE A 44 4.78 21.05 -5.32
N SER A 45 3.52 20.87 -4.95
CA SER A 45 3.03 21.16 -3.61
C SER A 45 2.57 19.86 -2.95
N ILE A 46 2.92 19.63 -1.68
CA ILE A 46 2.58 18.39 -0.96
C ILE A 46 1.75 18.75 0.26
N ASP A 47 0.57 18.14 0.37
CA ASP A 47 -0.40 18.35 1.45
C ASP A 47 -0.73 17.04 2.17
N GLY A 48 -0.91 17.12 3.49
CA GLY A 48 -1.36 16.00 4.33
C GLY A 48 -0.25 15.15 4.96
N ASN A 49 1.02 15.44 4.67
CA ASN A 49 2.17 14.84 5.35
C ASN A 49 2.47 15.57 6.69
N LYS A 50 1.96 15.07 7.82
CA LYS A 50 2.18 15.68 9.14
C LYS A 50 3.52 15.28 9.73
N LYS A 51 3.86 13.99 9.67
CA LYS A 51 5.11 13.45 10.22
C LYS A 51 6.16 13.20 9.14
N THR A 52 5.74 12.66 8.00
CA THR A 52 6.63 12.29 6.89
C THR A 52 7.26 13.52 6.28
N LYS A 53 8.58 13.47 6.11
CA LYS A 53 9.31 14.59 5.51
C LYS A 53 9.00 14.67 4.02
N ARG A 54 8.79 15.90 3.55
CA ARG A 54 8.41 16.21 2.17
C ARG A 54 9.32 15.55 1.13
N TYR A 55 10.64 15.59 1.35
CA TYR A 55 11.63 15.00 0.44
C TYR A 55 11.52 13.47 0.33
N ILE A 56 10.89 12.77 1.28
CA ILE A 56 10.63 11.32 1.19
C ILE A 56 9.59 11.05 0.11
N ILE A 57 8.58 11.91 0.00
CA ILE A 57 7.54 11.81 -1.03
C ILE A 57 8.12 12.20 -2.40
N GLU A 58 8.83 13.33 -2.46
CA GLU A 58 9.43 13.84 -3.71
C GLU A 58 10.45 12.88 -4.31
N ARG A 59 11.15 12.08 -3.50
CA ARG A 59 12.10 11.06 -3.97
C ARG A 59 11.42 9.99 -4.83
N GLU A 60 10.17 9.64 -4.51
CA GLU A 60 9.44 8.57 -5.20
C GLU A 60 8.82 9.07 -6.53
N MET A 61 8.82 10.38 -6.77
CA MET A 61 8.28 10.96 -7.99
C MET A 61 9.23 10.79 -9.18
N ARG A 62 8.67 10.63 -10.39
CA ARG A 62 9.39 10.40 -11.66
C ARG A 62 9.79 11.70 -12.40
N PHE A 63 9.61 12.83 -11.71
CA PHE A 63 9.98 14.17 -12.12
C PHE A 63 10.11 15.04 -10.87
N LYS A 64 10.87 16.12 -10.98
CA LYS A 64 11.10 17.11 -9.93
C LYS A 64 10.68 18.48 -10.38
N LYS A 65 10.57 19.41 -9.43
CA LYS A 65 10.45 20.83 -9.72
C LYS A 65 11.61 21.27 -10.61
N GLY A 66 11.31 21.97 -11.70
CA GLY A 66 12.28 22.41 -12.69
C GLY A 66 12.53 21.42 -13.83
N ASP A 67 11.98 20.21 -13.77
CA ASP A 67 12.11 19.25 -14.87
C ASP A 67 11.17 19.60 -16.04
N SER A 68 11.48 19.06 -17.21
CA SER A 68 10.56 19.01 -18.35
C SER A 68 10.20 17.57 -18.67
N VAL A 69 8.90 17.30 -18.79
CA VAL A 69 8.34 15.96 -19.07
C VAL A 69 7.73 15.97 -20.46
N LEU A 70 7.97 14.91 -21.24
CA LEU A 70 7.28 14.74 -22.54
C LEU A 70 5.77 14.62 -22.31
N ALA A 71 4.98 15.34 -23.08
CA ALA A 71 3.52 15.31 -22.99
C ALA A 71 2.96 13.90 -23.16
N SER A 72 3.57 13.11 -24.06
CA SER A 72 3.24 11.70 -24.30
C SER A 72 3.48 10.79 -23.09
N ALA A 73 4.48 11.10 -22.25
CA ALA A 73 4.84 10.30 -21.07
C ALA A 73 4.28 10.86 -19.75
N LEU A 74 3.57 11.99 -19.79
CA LEU A 74 3.12 12.68 -18.57
C LEU A 74 2.20 11.81 -17.72
N MET A 75 1.18 11.20 -18.33
CA MET A 75 0.21 10.38 -17.61
C MET A 75 0.87 9.17 -16.95
N GLU A 76 1.74 8.47 -17.69
CA GLU A 76 2.52 7.34 -17.17
C GLU A 76 3.37 7.77 -15.97
N LYS A 77 4.09 8.90 -16.08
CA LYS A 77 4.93 9.40 -14.99
C LYS A 77 4.11 9.80 -13.76
N LEU A 78 2.94 10.39 -13.92
CA LEU A 78 2.04 10.74 -12.81
C LEU A 78 1.55 9.48 -12.10
N GLN A 79 1.05 8.50 -12.85
CA GLN A 79 0.56 7.24 -12.30
C GLN A 79 1.67 6.48 -11.58
N LEU A 80 2.84 6.31 -12.22
CA LEU A 80 3.97 5.62 -11.60
C LEU A 80 4.46 6.34 -10.33
N SER A 81 4.46 7.68 -10.32
CA SER A 81 4.79 8.44 -9.11
C SER A 81 3.78 8.19 -7.99
N GLN A 82 2.48 8.18 -8.30
CA GLN A 82 1.42 7.87 -7.34
C GLN A 82 1.59 6.47 -6.73
N GLU A 83 1.85 5.48 -7.57
CA GLU A 83 2.08 4.09 -7.17
C GLU A 83 3.34 3.94 -6.29
N LEU A 84 4.45 4.56 -6.67
CA LEU A 84 5.69 4.52 -5.89
C LEU A 84 5.52 5.18 -4.51
N ILE A 85 4.85 6.34 -4.45
CA ILE A 85 4.53 6.99 -3.17
C ILE A 85 3.61 6.09 -2.32
N TYR A 86 2.60 5.46 -2.91
CA TYR A 86 1.71 4.53 -2.19
C TYR A 86 2.46 3.30 -1.66
N ASN A 87 3.38 2.76 -2.47
CA ASN A 87 4.24 1.62 -2.13
C ASN A 87 5.28 1.94 -1.04
N THR A 88 5.40 3.20 -0.62
CA THR A 88 6.14 3.52 0.62
C THR A 88 5.51 2.91 1.86
N THR A 89 4.23 2.50 1.76
CA THR A 89 3.34 2.02 2.82
C THR A 89 3.08 3.02 3.94
N LEU A 90 3.52 4.28 3.79
CA LEU A 90 3.33 5.37 4.76
C LEU A 90 1.95 6.03 4.68
N PHE A 91 1.21 5.84 3.59
CA PHE A 91 -0.04 6.54 3.29
C PHE A 91 -1.19 5.57 3.04
N THR A 92 -2.39 5.87 3.54
CA THR A 92 -3.63 5.15 3.15
C THR A 92 -4.17 5.63 1.81
N GLU A 93 -3.83 6.86 1.42
CA GLU A 93 -4.32 7.52 0.21
C GLU A 93 -3.23 8.42 -0.37
N VAL A 94 -3.08 8.40 -1.69
CA VAL A 94 -2.17 9.23 -2.46
C VAL A 94 -2.88 9.67 -3.72
N ILE A 95 -2.95 10.98 -3.96
CA ILE A 95 -3.58 11.59 -5.15
C ILE A 95 -2.63 12.64 -5.72
N LEU A 96 -2.36 12.56 -7.03
CA LEU A 96 -1.59 13.56 -7.76
C LEU A 96 -2.53 14.34 -8.68
N LEU A 97 -2.54 15.66 -8.53
CA LEU A 97 -3.41 16.58 -9.28
C LEU A 97 -2.54 17.54 -10.10
N PRO A 98 -2.29 17.28 -11.39
CA PRO A 98 -1.64 18.24 -12.28
C PRO A 98 -2.60 19.40 -12.56
N THR A 99 -2.08 20.63 -12.59
CA THR A 99 -2.79 21.85 -12.99
C THR A 99 -1.95 22.59 -14.01
N PHE A 100 -2.47 22.74 -15.23
CA PHE A 100 -1.80 23.47 -16.31
C PHE A 100 -1.98 24.97 -16.11
N ILE A 101 -0.86 25.70 -16.04
CA ILE A 101 -0.84 27.18 -15.97
C ILE A 101 -0.82 27.76 -17.38
N SER A 102 -0.11 27.09 -18.29
CA SER A 102 -0.06 27.41 -19.71
C SER A 102 0.02 26.12 -20.53
N ALA A 103 0.11 26.23 -21.86
CA ALA A 103 0.19 25.07 -22.75
C ALA A 103 1.38 24.13 -22.44
N ASN A 104 2.50 24.69 -21.95
CA ASN A 104 3.74 23.96 -21.71
C ASN A 104 4.22 24.06 -20.26
N GLU A 105 3.36 24.47 -19.32
CA GLU A 105 3.73 24.65 -17.91
C GLU A 105 2.65 24.10 -17.00
N MET A 106 3.06 23.29 -16.02
CA MET A 106 2.17 22.73 -15.01
C MET A 106 2.71 22.89 -13.59
N GLN A 107 1.79 22.83 -12.63
CA GLN A 107 2.06 22.56 -11.23
C GLN A 107 1.45 21.21 -10.85
N VAL A 108 2.05 20.52 -9.89
CA VAL A 108 1.52 19.23 -9.40
C VAL A 108 1.24 19.33 -7.92
N ARG A 109 -0.03 19.14 -7.54
CA ARG A 109 -0.42 19.02 -6.13
C ARG A 109 -0.53 17.55 -5.74
N VAL A 110 0.30 17.15 -4.78
CA VAL A 110 0.29 15.82 -4.18
C VAL A 110 -0.49 15.88 -2.87
N LYS A 111 -1.62 15.19 -2.79
CA LYS A 111 -2.39 15.03 -1.56
C LYS A 111 -2.16 13.64 -1.00
N VAL A 112 -1.79 13.55 0.27
CA VAL A 112 -1.57 12.27 0.95
C VAL A 112 -2.33 12.20 2.27
N LYS A 113 -2.68 10.99 2.68
CA LYS A 113 -3.22 10.70 4.02
C LYS A 113 -2.32 9.71 4.72
N GLU A 114 -1.63 10.15 5.77
CA GLU A 114 -0.71 9.30 6.53
C GLU A 114 -1.44 8.17 7.26
N LYS A 115 -0.81 6.97 7.27
CA LYS A 115 -1.25 5.85 8.10
C LYS A 115 -0.94 6.11 9.57
N TRP A 116 -1.58 5.33 10.44
CA TRP A 116 -1.11 5.22 11.81
C TRP A 116 0.27 4.56 11.83
N TYR A 117 1.14 5.02 12.74
CA TYR A 117 2.54 4.61 12.79
C TYR A 117 2.85 3.58 13.85
N ILE A 118 2.01 3.45 14.88
CA ILE A 118 2.30 2.62 16.06
C ILE A 118 1.34 1.44 16.08
N TYR A 119 1.90 0.23 16.09
CA TYR A 119 1.15 -1.02 16.09
C TYR A 119 1.63 -1.88 17.26
N PRO A 120 0.90 -1.89 18.39
CA PRO A 120 1.10 -2.86 19.45
C PRO A 120 0.48 -4.20 19.02
N THR A 121 1.17 -5.29 19.30
CA THR A 121 0.70 -6.65 19.05
C THR A 121 0.87 -7.46 20.34
N PRO A 122 -0.19 -7.62 21.15
CA PRO A 122 -0.13 -8.46 22.33
C PRO A 122 0.15 -9.90 21.91
N GLN A 123 0.88 -10.62 22.74
CA GLN A 123 1.28 -12.00 22.51
C GLN A 123 0.81 -12.84 23.68
N PHE A 124 0.13 -13.92 23.36
CA PHE A 124 -0.24 -14.98 24.28
C PHE A 124 -0.25 -16.28 23.48
N GLN A 125 0.63 -17.20 23.84
CA GLN A 125 0.81 -18.46 23.14
C GLN A 125 1.06 -19.56 24.16
N LEU A 126 0.30 -20.64 24.05
CA LEU A 126 0.58 -21.87 24.77
C LEU A 126 1.63 -22.67 24.00
N ILE A 127 2.52 -23.33 24.71
CA ILE A 127 3.44 -24.30 24.08
C ILE A 127 2.79 -25.68 23.91
N ASP A 128 1.68 -25.91 24.62
CA ASP A 128 0.86 -27.12 24.56
C ASP A 128 -0.01 -27.17 23.31
N ARG A 129 -0.57 -28.35 22.99
CA ARG A 129 -1.35 -28.53 21.74
C ARG A 129 -2.63 -27.71 21.75
N ASN A 130 -3.22 -27.51 22.92
CA ASN A 130 -4.44 -26.73 23.11
C ASN A 130 -4.62 -26.30 24.58
N ILE A 131 -5.61 -25.43 24.80
CA ILE A 131 -5.97 -24.90 26.13
C ILE A 131 -6.42 -26.02 27.09
N ASN A 132 -7.11 -27.05 26.59
CA ASN A 132 -7.63 -28.13 27.44
C ASN A 132 -6.50 -28.98 28.02
N GLU A 133 -5.45 -29.27 27.25
CA GLU A 133 -4.25 -29.97 27.73
C GLU A 133 -3.52 -29.12 28.77
N TRP A 134 -3.33 -27.83 28.49
CA TRP A 134 -2.73 -26.89 29.43
C TRP A 134 -3.47 -26.82 30.78
N ILE A 135 -4.81 -26.76 30.76
CA ILE A 135 -5.63 -26.68 31.97
C ILE A 135 -5.72 -28.04 32.69
N ASN A 136 -6.08 -29.10 31.98
CA ASN A 136 -6.44 -30.38 32.62
C ASN A 136 -5.20 -31.22 32.98
N THR A 137 -4.17 -31.21 32.13
CA THR A 137 -2.94 -32.00 32.35
C THR A 137 -1.93 -31.22 33.16
N TYR A 138 -1.76 -29.93 32.83
CA TYR A 138 -0.71 -29.07 33.42
C TYR A 138 -1.26 -28.05 34.41
N ASN A 139 -2.53 -28.17 34.84
CA ASN A 139 -3.16 -27.31 35.85
C ASN A 139 -2.98 -25.80 35.59
N ALA A 140 -3.04 -25.40 34.32
CA ALA A 140 -2.85 -24.03 33.86
C ALA A 140 -1.48 -23.42 34.25
N ASP A 141 -0.41 -24.21 34.16
CA ASP A 141 0.94 -23.80 34.52
C ASP A 141 1.43 -22.57 33.71
N PRO A 142 1.68 -21.41 34.36
CA PRO A 142 2.15 -20.20 33.70
C PRO A 142 3.60 -20.32 33.16
N GLU A 143 4.35 -21.37 33.50
CA GLU A 143 5.65 -21.62 32.90
C GLU A 143 5.57 -22.17 31.48
N ARG A 144 4.39 -22.69 31.08
CA ARG A 144 4.10 -23.26 29.76
C ARG A 144 3.47 -22.27 28.78
N ILE A 145 3.43 -21.00 29.15
CA ILE A 145 2.88 -19.94 28.30
C ILE A 145 3.98 -18.98 27.89
N VAL A 146 3.89 -18.44 26.67
CA VAL A 146 4.65 -17.28 26.22
C VAL A 146 3.69 -16.11 26.19
N TYR A 147 4.01 -15.04 26.89
CA TYR A 147 3.18 -13.85 26.93
C TYR A 147 4.03 -12.58 26.80
N GLY A 148 3.39 -11.49 26.39
CA GLY A 148 4.03 -10.19 26.31
C GLY A 148 3.48 -9.36 25.16
N ALA A 149 4.34 -8.54 24.56
CA ALA A 149 3.94 -7.70 23.44
C ALA A 149 5.10 -7.42 22.49
N LYS A 150 4.75 -7.28 21.22
CA LYS A 150 5.61 -6.70 20.20
C LYS A 150 5.09 -5.31 19.87
N PHE A 151 5.98 -4.36 19.65
CA PHE A 151 5.63 -3.00 19.25
C PHE A 151 6.39 -2.66 17.98
N ALA A 152 5.67 -2.20 16.98
CA ALA A 152 6.27 -1.64 15.77
C ALA A 152 5.89 -0.16 15.66
N HIS A 153 6.89 0.70 15.55
CA HIS A 153 6.72 2.08 15.13
C HIS A 153 7.30 2.25 13.72
N TYR A 154 6.43 2.41 12.73
CA TYR A 154 6.79 2.75 11.36
C TYR A 154 6.94 4.26 11.23
N ASN A 155 7.94 4.75 10.50
CA ASN A 155 8.23 6.17 10.31
C ASN A 155 8.53 6.95 11.61
N LEU A 156 9.45 6.45 12.44
CA LEU A 156 9.75 7.04 13.76
C LEU A 156 10.20 8.51 13.66
N SER A 157 11.12 8.83 12.76
CA SER A 157 11.66 10.20 12.53
C SER A 157 11.00 10.94 11.36
N GLY A 158 10.06 10.31 10.66
CA GLY A 158 9.46 10.85 9.43
C GLY A 158 10.26 10.50 8.16
N ARG A 159 11.21 9.56 8.25
CA ARG A 159 12.14 9.18 7.18
C ARG A 159 11.92 7.75 6.66
N ARG A 160 10.72 7.20 6.84
CA ARG A 160 10.39 5.78 6.55
C ARG A 160 11.20 4.78 7.41
N ASP A 161 11.74 5.25 8.52
CA ASP A 161 12.50 4.46 9.48
C ASP A 161 11.59 3.66 10.43
N GLN A 162 12.00 2.45 10.80
CA GLN A 162 11.18 1.52 11.57
C GLN A 162 11.89 1.13 12.87
N LEU A 163 11.20 1.30 13.99
CA LEU A 163 11.59 0.76 15.29
C LEU A 163 10.70 -0.44 15.62
N LYS A 164 11.31 -1.55 16.02
CA LYS A 164 10.62 -2.74 16.53
C LYS A 164 11.14 -3.06 17.91
N LEU A 165 10.23 -3.32 18.84
CA LEU A 165 10.53 -3.78 20.19
C LEU A 165 9.78 -5.09 20.44
N THR A 166 10.44 -6.02 21.09
CA THR A 166 9.89 -7.32 21.47
C THR A 166 10.12 -7.48 22.96
N PHE A 167 9.04 -7.71 23.72
CA PHE A 167 9.07 -8.00 25.14
C PHE A 167 8.22 -9.25 25.37
N LEU A 168 8.84 -10.43 25.33
CA LEU A 168 8.19 -11.71 25.61
C LEU A 168 8.80 -12.33 26.86
N ASN A 169 7.95 -12.97 27.65
CA ASN A 169 8.30 -13.67 28.86
C ASN A 169 7.50 -14.99 28.96
N GLY A 170 7.76 -15.77 30.01
CA GLY A 170 7.20 -17.10 30.21
C GLY A 170 8.16 -18.18 29.74
N TYR A 171 7.66 -19.18 29.01
CA TYR A 171 8.48 -20.29 28.47
C TYR A 171 9.64 -19.80 27.61
N THR A 172 9.35 -18.83 26.74
CA THR A 172 10.34 -18.11 25.92
C THR A 172 10.47 -16.69 26.43
N ARG A 173 11.67 -16.34 26.91
CA ARG A 173 12.06 -14.97 27.22
C ARG A 173 12.73 -14.38 25.99
N ASN A 174 12.14 -13.33 25.43
CA ASN A 174 12.71 -12.61 24.29
C ASN A 174 12.57 -11.11 24.51
N PHE A 175 13.71 -10.47 24.73
CA PHE A 175 13.82 -9.02 24.80
C PHE A 175 14.68 -8.57 23.63
N ALA A 176 14.10 -7.87 22.67
CA ALA A 176 14.83 -7.42 21.50
C ALA A 176 14.39 -6.05 21.05
N PHE A 177 15.31 -5.31 20.47
CA PHE A 177 15.00 -4.11 19.71
C PHE A 177 15.69 -4.16 18.34
N SER A 178 15.07 -3.55 17.34
CA SER A 178 15.73 -3.22 16.09
C SER A 178 15.25 -1.89 15.57
N TYR A 179 16.18 -1.10 15.06
CA TYR A 179 15.92 0.15 14.37
C TYR A 179 16.52 0.08 12.96
N SER A 180 15.70 0.32 11.95
CA SER A 180 16.09 0.31 10.55
C SER A 180 15.80 1.66 9.92
N ALA A 181 16.83 2.31 9.40
CA ALA A 181 16.71 3.57 8.67
C ALA A 181 17.09 3.31 7.20
N PRO A 182 16.15 3.37 6.25
CA PRO A 182 16.45 3.13 4.84
C PRO A 182 17.29 4.25 4.22
N TYR A 183 17.31 5.43 4.86
CA TYR A 183 18.04 6.61 4.39
C TYR A 183 18.88 7.22 5.52
N SER A 184 20.19 7.06 5.45
CA SER A 184 21.17 7.60 6.41
C SER A 184 21.96 8.78 5.84
N ASN A 185 22.13 8.85 4.52
CA ASN A 185 22.88 9.91 3.83
C ASN A 185 21.96 10.96 3.18
N LYS A 186 22.54 12.10 2.76
CA LYS A 186 21.78 13.22 2.14
C LYS A 186 21.22 12.88 0.77
N THR A 187 21.86 11.98 0.03
CA THR A 187 21.41 11.48 -1.28
C THR A 187 20.31 10.42 -1.16
N LEU A 188 20.01 9.98 0.06
CA LEU A 188 18.98 8.99 0.39
C LEU A 188 19.22 7.63 -0.31
N THR A 189 20.47 7.25 -0.54
CA THR A 189 20.84 6.01 -1.25
C THR A 189 21.30 4.89 -0.31
N GLU A 190 21.72 5.25 0.91
CA GLU A 190 22.27 4.30 1.88
C GLU A 190 21.35 4.21 3.08
N GLY A 191 21.28 3.03 3.68
CA GLY A 191 20.54 2.77 4.89
C GLY A 191 21.36 1.91 5.85
N PHE A 192 20.89 1.82 7.09
CA PHE A 192 21.47 0.92 8.09
C PHE A 192 20.38 0.28 8.93
N THR A 193 20.73 -0.82 9.57
CA THR A 193 19.91 -1.46 10.60
C THR A 193 20.78 -1.76 11.80
N LEU A 194 20.28 -1.42 12.98
CA LEU A 194 20.90 -1.72 14.27
C LEU A 194 19.89 -2.51 15.09
N GLY A 195 20.37 -3.49 15.85
CA GLY A 195 19.52 -4.24 16.76
C GLY A 195 20.32 -5.02 17.76
N ALA A 196 19.69 -5.32 18.89
CA ALA A 196 20.21 -6.23 19.88
C ALA A 196 19.04 -7.00 20.49
N GLY A 197 19.33 -8.18 21.01
CA GLY A 197 18.33 -8.94 21.73
C GLY A 197 18.91 -10.09 22.53
N TYR A 198 18.09 -10.56 23.45
CA TYR A 198 18.33 -11.71 24.29
C TYR A 198 17.17 -12.69 24.11
N THR A 199 17.47 -13.95 23.83
CA THR A 199 16.48 -15.03 23.74
C THR A 199 16.90 -16.20 24.62
N GLN A 200 15.97 -16.70 25.41
CA GLN A 200 16.14 -17.90 26.22
C GLN A 200 14.84 -18.69 26.22
N ASN A 201 14.94 -19.98 25.93
CA ASN A 201 13.85 -20.93 26.15
C ASN A 201 14.11 -21.69 27.45
N ARG A 202 13.07 -21.90 28.24
CA ARG A 202 13.13 -22.83 29.36
C ARG A 202 13.11 -24.25 28.79
N GLU A 203 13.97 -25.11 29.29
CA GLU A 203 13.83 -26.55 29.07
C GLU A 203 12.83 -27.07 30.10
N LEU A 204 11.77 -27.73 29.64
CA LEU A 204 10.87 -28.48 30.51
C LEU A 204 11.36 -29.92 30.51
N THR A 205 11.83 -30.39 31.66
CA THR A 205 12.11 -31.81 31.86
C THR A 205 10.77 -32.56 31.89
N TYR A 206 10.62 -33.54 31.00
CA TYR A 206 9.43 -34.40 30.90
C TYR A 206 9.47 -35.50 31.97
#